data_AF-A0A545AU79-F1
#
_entry.id   AF-A0A545AU79-F1
#
_cell.length_a   1.000
_cell.length_b   1.000
_cell.length_c   1.000
_cell.angle_alpha   90.00
_cell.angle_beta   90.00
_cell.angle_gamma   90.00
#
_symmetry.space_group_name_H-M   'P 1'
#
loop_
_entity.id
_entity.type
_entity.pdbx_description
1 polymer ?
#
loop_
_entity_poly.entity_id
_entity_poly.type
_entity_poly.pdbx_seq_one_letter_code
_entity_poly.pdbx_strand_id
1 'polypeptide(L)'
;MDQNVTTTPVTQVTATMDAFRTELTRRRVEAGLSKKALARRMAFDPSYVSHIESGRHRPTEDFARRADDVLGSGGRLWLLWREYDRSRHEAATGPAAPTSATAADPHSDLVVEREEASMRFDGRNYVMTIRRHLHNVGSKPVTLYWIKISSDDESKSELTWDMIDLQASCNGEPMDWRIAQDQPTVKQVWLMFRNGDYEFPLYPGERTWIEYSYTVAEGTWGHWFQRAIRLPTRYLSIRLRFPAHLEPRVWGTETSMTADGAPLAANPRVTHSSEGEVEWLWEVPQPQLNARYRLHWQFQGRGEPEPRSGRAVDRPDRTEPTERGDHGGRSGVRRSALNRRRPAVVQ
;
A
#
# COMPACT_ATOMS: atom_id res chain seq x y z
N MET A 1 5.14 50.13 -21.76
CA MET A 1 4.63 49.79 -20.41
C MET A 1 4.40 48.31 -20.49
N ASP A 2 5.48 47.55 -20.38
CA ASP A 2 5.53 46.19 -20.90
C ASP A 2 5.50 45.25 -19.71
N GLN A 3 4.29 44.77 -19.39
CA GLN A 3 4.13 43.75 -18.38
C GLN A 3 4.53 42.39 -18.97
N ASN A 4 5.78 42.00 -18.72
CA ASN A 4 6.20 40.60 -18.84
C ASN A 4 5.48 39.80 -17.74
N VAL A 5 4.32 39.23 -18.08
CA VAL A 5 3.64 38.25 -17.24
C VAL A 5 4.51 36.99 -17.24
N THR A 6 5.33 36.83 -16.21
CA THR A 6 6.07 35.59 -15.94
C THR A 6 5.06 34.47 -15.69
N THR A 7 4.65 33.80 -16.76
CA THR A 7 3.74 32.65 -16.69
C THR A 7 4.49 31.52 -15.98
N THR A 8 4.04 31.18 -14.77
CA THR A 8 4.65 30.10 -13.99
C THR A 8 4.48 28.76 -14.73
N PRO A 9 5.44 27.81 -14.60
CA PRO A 9 5.39 26.54 -15.32
C PRO A 9 4.12 25.71 -15.04
N VAL A 10 3.52 25.87 -13.86
CA VAL A 10 2.23 25.26 -13.49
C VAL A 10 1.06 25.82 -14.31
N THR A 11 1.09 27.12 -14.62
CA THR A 11 0.09 27.81 -15.44
C THR A 11 0.18 27.36 -16.91
N GLN A 12 1.39 27.16 -17.42
CA GLN A 12 1.64 26.67 -18.79
C GLN A 12 1.13 25.25 -19.01
N VAL A 13 1.37 24.34 -18.05
CA VAL A 13 0.87 22.95 -18.11
C VAL A 13 -0.66 22.89 -18.09
N THR A 14 -1.30 23.75 -17.29
CA THR A 14 -2.76 23.81 -17.21
C THR A 14 -3.37 24.32 -18.51
N ALA A 15 -2.79 25.39 -19.08
CA ALA A 15 -3.25 25.96 -20.34
C ALA A 15 -3.12 24.99 -21.53
N THR A 16 -2.01 24.25 -21.60
CA THR A 16 -1.77 23.26 -22.67
C THR A 16 -2.66 22.02 -22.53
N MET A 17 -2.96 21.60 -21.29
CA MET A 17 -3.95 20.55 -21.02
C MET A 17 -5.34 20.98 -21.46
N ASP A 18 -5.78 22.18 -21.08
CA ASP A 18 -7.11 22.68 -21.43
C ASP A 18 -7.27 22.87 -22.94
N ALA A 19 -6.22 23.26 -23.65
CA ALA A 19 -6.20 23.31 -25.12
C ALA A 19 -6.42 21.93 -25.74
N PHE A 20 -5.75 20.88 -25.23
CA PHE A 20 -5.97 19.50 -25.70
C PHE A 20 -7.40 19.04 -25.44
N ARG A 21 -7.91 19.24 -24.22
CA ARG A 21 -9.27 18.83 -23.82
C ARG A 21 -10.36 19.50 -24.64
N THR A 22 -10.19 20.80 -24.88
CA THR A 22 -11.12 21.60 -25.66
C THR A 22 -11.16 21.10 -27.10
N GLU A 23 -10.01 20.85 -27.72
CA GLU A 23 -9.95 20.32 -29.08
C GLU A 23 -10.52 18.90 -29.18
N LEU A 24 -10.21 18.02 -28.22
CA LEU A 24 -10.75 16.66 -28.18
C LEU A 24 -12.29 16.68 -28.11
N THR A 25 -12.83 17.51 -27.21
CA THR A 25 -14.28 17.66 -27.04
C THR A 25 -14.93 18.19 -28.32
N ARG A 26 -14.34 19.22 -28.93
CA ARG A 26 -14.83 19.83 -30.17
C ARG A 26 -14.86 18.81 -31.31
N ARG A 27 -13.75 18.11 -31.57
CA ARG A 27 -13.63 17.10 -32.63
C ARG A 27 -14.60 15.94 -32.44
N ARG A 28 -14.76 15.47 -31.20
CA ARG A 28 -15.73 14.42 -30.88
C ARG A 28 -17.16 14.84 -31.22
N VAL A 29 -17.54 16.06 -30.87
CA VAL A 29 -18.88 16.61 -31.15
C VAL A 29 -19.09 16.80 -32.65
N GLU A 30 -18.11 17.33 -33.38
CA GLU A 30 -18.17 17.48 -34.84
C GLU A 30 -18.28 16.14 -35.57
N ALA A 31 -17.63 15.09 -35.06
CA ALA A 31 -17.76 13.73 -35.56
C ALA A 31 -19.08 13.03 -35.16
N GLY A 32 -19.95 13.71 -34.40
CA GLY A 32 -21.23 13.16 -33.92
C GLY A 32 -21.09 12.00 -32.93
N LEU A 33 -19.94 11.87 -32.25
CA LEU A 33 -19.66 10.73 -31.39
C LEU A 33 -20.01 11.04 -29.93
N SER A 34 -20.66 10.08 -29.26
CA SER A 34 -20.74 10.08 -27.80
C SER A 34 -19.37 9.68 -27.20
N LYS A 35 -19.10 10.05 -25.95
CA LYS A 35 -17.89 9.62 -25.21
C LYS A 35 -17.70 8.10 -25.27
N LYS A 36 -18.79 7.34 -25.08
CA LYS A 36 -18.81 5.87 -25.18
C LYS A 36 -18.57 5.36 -26.61
N ALA A 37 -19.00 6.08 -27.65
CA ALA A 37 -18.73 5.70 -29.02
C ALA A 37 -17.26 5.96 -29.40
N LEU A 38 -16.70 7.08 -28.98
CA LEU A 38 -15.28 7.40 -29.18
C LEU A 38 -14.38 6.38 -28.47
N ALA A 39 -14.66 6.12 -27.19
CA ALA A 39 -13.91 5.15 -26.38
C ALA A 39 -13.88 3.77 -27.04
N ARG A 40 -15.03 3.26 -27.49
CA ARG A 40 -15.11 1.99 -28.22
C ARG A 40 -14.29 1.97 -29.50
N ARG A 41 -14.27 3.06 -30.27
CA ARG A 41 -13.48 3.15 -31.52
C ARG A 41 -11.98 3.20 -31.27
N MET A 42 -11.55 3.75 -30.13
CA MET A 42 -10.15 3.84 -29.74
C MET A 42 -9.68 2.65 -28.89
N ALA A 43 -10.59 1.73 -28.54
CA ALA A 43 -10.39 0.65 -27.58
C ALA A 43 -9.98 1.13 -26.16
N PHE A 44 -10.60 2.22 -25.69
CA PHE A 44 -10.49 2.69 -24.30
C PHE A 44 -11.81 2.53 -23.55
N ASP A 45 -11.74 2.61 -22.22
CA ASP A 45 -12.94 2.68 -21.38
C ASP A 45 -13.68 4.02 -21.57
N PRO A 46 -15.03 4.02 -21.66
CA PRO A 46 -15.84 5.24 -21.74
C PRO A 46 -15.58 6.25 -20.62
N SER A 47 -15.26 5.77 -19.41
CA SER A 47 -14.93 6.58 -18.24
C SER A 47 -13.59 7.30 -18.46
N TYR A 48 -12.61 6.65 -19.10
CA TYR A 48 -11.32 7.28 -19.41
C TYR A 48 -11.50 8.49 -20.34
N VAL A 49 -12.24 8.36 -21.44
CA VAL A 49 -12.57 9.50 -22.32
C VAL A 49 -13.29 10.61 -21.55
N SER A 50 -14.22 10.26 -20.66
CA SER A 50 -14.91 11.24 -19.81
C SER A 50 -13.95 11.96 -18.85
N HIS A 51 -13.01 11.23 -18.25
CA HIS A 51 -12.02 11.78 -17.34
C HIS A 51 -11.02 12.70 -18.03
N ILE A 52 -10.58 12.36 -19.24
CA ILE A 52 -9.76 13.26 -20.08
C ILE A 52 -10.53 14.55 -20.39
N GLU A 53 -11.76 14.47 -20.92
CA GLU A 53 -12.54 15.67 -21.25
C GLU A 53 -12.84 16.53 -20.01
N SER A 54 -13.02 15.91 -18.83
CA SER A 54 -13.21 16.61 -17.55
C SER A 54 -11.91 17.12 -16.90
N GLY A 55 -10.74 16.77 -17.45
CA GLY A 55 -9.43 17.20 -16.92
C GLY A 55 -9.00 16.49 -15.66
N ARG A 56 -9.71 15.42 -15.28
CA ARG A 56 -9.37 14.57 -14.14
C ARG A 56 -8.22 13.63 -14.47
N HIS A 57 -8.10 13.22 -15.73
CA HIS A 57 -7.03 12.35 -16.21
C HIS A 57 -6.23 13.04 -17.32
N ARG A 58 -4.99 12.62 -17.49
CA ARG A 58 -4.05 13.15 -18.49
C ARG A 58 -4.05 12.23 -19.72
N PRO A 59 -4.00 12.80 -20.95
CA PRO A 59 -3.94 11.99 -22.16
C PRO A 59 -2.56 11.33 -22.28
N THR A 60 -2.55 10.01 -22.47
CA THR A 60 -1.34 9.26 -22.85
C THR A 60 -0.97 9.49 -24.31
N GLU A 61 0.26 9.15 -24.68
CA GLU A 61 0.71 9.18 -26.08
C GLU A 61 -0.20 8.35 -26.99
N ASP A 62 -0.48 7.10 -26.59
CA ASP A 62 -1.35 6.17 -27.34
C ASP A 62 -2.77 6.71 -27.46
N PHE A 63 -3.32 7.30 -26.39
CA PHE A 63 -4.61 7.95 -26.44
C PHE A 63 -4.64 9.11 -27.44
N ALA A 64 -3.63 9.98 -27.42
CA ALA A 64 -3.57 11.14 -28.31
C ALA A 64 -3.43 10.72 -29.78
N ARG A 65 -2.61 9.70 -30.09
CA ARG A 65 -2.47 9.16 -31.44
C ARG A 65 -3.78 8.56 -31.94
N ARG A 66 -4.40 7.67 -31.18
CA ARG A 66 -5.66 7.03 -31.57
C ARG A 66 -6.81 8.02 -31.68
N ALA A 67 -6.85 9.03 -30.80
CA ALA A 67 -7.84 10.09 -30.89
C ALA A 67 -7.67 10.88 -32.19
N ASP A 68 -6.43 11.19 -32.57
CA ASP A 68 -6.14 11.92 -33.80
C ASP A 68 -6.56 11.13 -35.06
N ASP A 69 -6.24 9.84 -35.08
CA ASP A 69 -6.60 8.94 -36.18
C ASP A 69 -8.13 8.73 -36.29
N VAL A 70 -8.79 8.43 -35.17
CA VAL A 70 -10.24 8.11 -35.16
C VAL A 70 -11.10 9.35 -35.44
N LEU A 71 -10.66 10.53 -35.01
CA LEU A 71 -11.37 11.79 -35.21
C LEU A 71 -10.92 12.53 -36.48
N GLY A 72 -9.91 12.02 -37.18
CA GLY A 72 -9.38 12.63 -38.41
C GLY A 72 -8.90 14.06 -38.19
N SER A 73 -8.21 14.34 -37.07
CA SER A 73 -7.81 15.72 -36.73
C SER A 73 -6.55 16.21 -37.44
N GLY A 74 -5.97 15.41 -38.34
CA GLY A 74 -4.86 15.82 -39.20
C GLY A 74 -3.58 16.18 -38.43
N GLY A 75 -3.33 15.48 -37.33
CA GLY A 75 -2.20 15.71 -36.43
C GLY A 75 -2.44 16.77 -35.36
N ARG A 76 -3.60 17.45 -35.32
CA ARG A 76 -3.86 18.54 -34.38
C ARG A 76 -3.91 18.07 -32.93
N LEU A 77 -4.56 16.94 -32.64
CA LEU A 77 -4.62 16.39 -31.27
C LEU A 77 -3.24 15.90 -30.85
N TRP A 78 -2.49 15.31 -31.79
CA TRP A 78 -1.11 14.90 -31.56
C TRP A 78 -0.19 16.09 -31.21
N LEU A 79 -0.29 17.19 -31.95
CA LEU A 79 0.50 18.40 -31.70
C LEU A 79 0.19 19.02 -30.32
N LEU A 80 -1.09 19.10 -29.96
CA LEU A 80 -1.50 19.60 -28.64
C LEU A 80 -1.01 18.71 -27.51
N TRP A 81 -1.03 17.39 -27.72
CA TRP A 81 -0.45 16.45 -26.75
C TRP A 81 1.05 16.65 -26.59
N ARG A 82 1.80 16.83 -27.69
CA ARG A 82 3.25 17.11 -27.62
C ARG A 82 3.57 18.43 -26.92
N GLU A 83 2.74 19.45 -27.12
CA GLU A 83 2.90 20.74 -26.44
C GLU A 83 2.66 20.63 -24.93
N TYR A 84 1.62 19.89 -24.57
CA TYR A 84 1.33 19.53 -23.19
C TYR A 84 2.48 18.73 -22.56
N ASP A 85 2.95 17.68 -23.23
CA ASP A 85 4.04 16.82 -22.78
C ASP A 85 5.37 17.58 -22.63
N ARG A 86 5.68 18.49 -23.56
CA ARG A 86 6.84 19.39 -23.45
C ARG A 86 6.73 20.33 -22.26
N SER A 87 5.60 21.04 -22.12
CA SER A 87 5.37 21.95 -20.98
C SER A 87 5.47 21.20 -19.64
N ARG A 88 5.02 19.95 -19.63
CA ARG A 88 5.14 19.03 -18.49
C ARG A 88 6.58 18.63 -18.19
N HIS A 89 7.38 18.33 -19.21
CA HIS A 89 8.79 18.00 -19.07
C HIS A 89 9.63 19.21 -18.64
N GLU A 90 9.36 20.39 -19.19
CA GLU A 90 10.03 21.64 -18.81
C GLU A 90 9.73 22.03 -17.36
N ALA A 91 8.48 21.85 -16.92
CA ALA A 91 8.11 22.00 -15.51
C ALA A 91 8.82 21.00 -14.57
N ALA A 92 9.16 19.81 -15.08
CA ALA A 92 9.88 18.78 -14.32
C ALA A 92 11.42 18.96 -14.33
N THR A 93 11.97 19.75 -15.25
CA THR A 93 13.44 19.88 -15.48
C THR A 93 14.02 21.21 -14.97
N GLY A 94 13.34 21.91 -14.04
CA GLY A 94 13.89 23.09 -13.36
C GLY A 94 15.20 22.78 -12.60
N PRO A 95 16.06 23.79 -12.31
CA PRO A 95 17.46 23.55 -11.94
C PRO A 95 17.60 22.68 -10.70
N ALA A 96 18.10 21.46 -10.91
CA ALA A 96 18.41 20.48 -9.90
C ALA A 96 19.81 20.75 -9.31
N ALA A 97 19.90 20.93 -7.98
CA ALA A 97 21.14 20.72 -7.25
C ALA A 97 21.39 19.21 -7.12
N PRO A 98 22.65 18.73 -7.17
CA PRO A 98 22.94 17.31 -7.04
C PRO A 98 22.80 16.92 -5.57
N THR A 99 21.99 15.92 -5.26
CA THR A 99 21.98 15.31 -3.93
C THR A 99 22.39 13.85 -4.05
N SER A 100 23.49 13.53 -3.38
CA SER A 100 24.06 12.21 -3.23
C SER A 100 23.01 11.20 -2.77
N ALA A 101 23.06 10.01 -3.36
CA ALA A 101 22.28 8.86 -2.99
C ALA A 101 22.68 8.37 -1.58
N THR A 102 21.92 8.81 -0.59
CA THR A 102 21.70 8.08 0.67
C THR A 102 20.21 7.76 0.69
N ALA A 103 19.85 6.50 0.93
CA ALA A 103 18.49 5.97 0.82
C ALA A 103 17.42 6.87 1.48
N ALA A 104 16.86 7.78 0.70
CA ALA A 104 15.71 8.59 1.06
C ALA A 104 14.45 7.73 0.85
N ASP A 105 13.58 7.71 1.85
CA ASP A 105 12.29 7.03 1.80
C ASP A 105 11.56 7.48 0.52
N PRO A 106 11.19 6.57 -0.42
CA PRO A 106 10.57 6.92 -1.70
C PRO A 106 9.21 7.65 -1.58
N HIS A 107 8.76 7.90 -0.35
CA HIS A 107 7.51 8.58 0.00
C HIS A 107 7.71 9.87 0.80
N SER A 108 8.91 10.46 0.86
CA SER A 108 9.12 11.76 1.56
C SER A 108 8.15 12.86 1.12
N ASP A 109 7.62 12.69 -0.10
CA ASP A 109 6.80 13.63 -0.82
C ASP A 109 5.30 13.24 -0.85
N LEU A 110 4.89 12.21 -0.10
CA LEU A 110 3.50 11.81 0.04
C LEU A 110 2.93 12.19 1.41
N VAL A 111 1.74 12.79 1.39
CA VAL A 111 0.92 13.02 2.59
C VAL A 111 -0.28 12.08 2.54
N VAL A 112 -0.54 11.39 3.64
CA VAL A 112 -1.78 10.63 3.84
C VAL A 112 -2.80 11.57 4.49
N GLU A 113 -3.70 12.14 3.68
CA GLU A 113 -4.73 13.04 4.22
C GLU A 113 -5.74 12.28 5.08
N ARG A 114 -5.99 11.01 4.77
CA ARG A 114 -6.84 10.13 5.56
C ARG A 114 -6.41 8.68 5.42
N GLU A 115 -6.29 7.99 6.53
CA GLU A 115 -6.11 6.54 6.60
C GLU A 115 -7.32 5.89 7.27
N GLU A 116 -7.90 4.89 6.61
CA GLU A 116 -8.96 4.05 7.16
C GLU A 116 -8.43 2.62 7.21
N ALA A 117 -8.10 2.17 8.41
CA ALA A 117 -7.63 0.83 8.67
C ALA A 117 -8.80 0.00 9.20
N SER A 118 -9.04 -1.17 8.62
CA SER A 118 -10.02 -2.09 9.15
C SER A 118 -9.48 -3.51 9.20
N MET A 119 -9.91 -4.25 10.22
CA MET A 119 -9.68 -5.67 10.37
C MET A 119 -10.98 -6.33 10.81
N ARG A 120 -11.42 -7.34 10.06
CA ARG A 120 -12.60 -8.15 10.38
C ARG A 120 -12.13 -9.58 10.62
N PHE A 121 -12.59 -10.18 11.71
CA PHE A 121 -12.45 -11.60 11.96
C PHE A 121 -13.73 -12.33 11.56
N ASP A 122 -13.64 -13.36 10.74
CA ASP A 122 -14.82 -14.18 10.34
C ASP A 122 -15.01 -15.45 11.19
N GLY A 123 -14.19 -15.62 12.23
CA GLY A 123 -14.13 -16.83 13.06
C GLY A 123 -12.95 -17.75 12.73
N ARG A 124 -12.31 -17.56 11.57
CA ARG A 124 -11.14 -18.33 11.12
C ARG A 124 -9.99 -17.45 10.61
N ASN A 125 -10.32 -16.42 9.84
CA ASN A 125 -9.37 -15.54 9.20
C ASN A 125 -9.60 -14.09 9.59
N TYR A 126 -8.50 -13.35 9.65
CA TYR A 126 -8.49 -11.91 9.68
C TYR A 126 -8.42 -11.37 8.26
N VAL A 127 -9.38 -10.54 7.88
CA VAL A 127 -9.37 -9.78 6.63
C VAL A 127 -8.99 -8.35 6.96
N MET A 128 -7.82 -7.94 6.50
CA MET A 128 -7.30 -6.58 6.65
C MET A 128 -7.69 -5.78 5.42
N THR A 129 -8.17 -4.55 5.61
CA THR A 129 -8.40 -3.60 4.51
C THR A 129 -7.91 -2.24 4.92
N ILE A 130 -6.95 -1.71 4.16
CA ILE A 130 -6.36 -0.40 4.38
C ILE A 130 -6.68 0.51 3.22
N ARG A 131 -7.29 1.66 3.52
CA ARG A 131 -7.63 2.71 2.55
C ARG A 131 -6.85 3.95 2.89
N ARG A 132 -6.23 4.59 1.90
CA ARG A 132 -5.46 5.82 2.08
C ARG A 132 -5.82 6.84 1.03
N HIS A 133 -6.22 8.03 1.46
CA HIS A 133 -6.28 9.22 0.63
C HIS A 133 -4.89 9.82 0.56
N LEU A 134 -4.20 9.62 -0.55
CA LEU A 134 -2.85 10.10 -0.79
C LEU A 134 -2.89 11.46 -1.47
N HIS A 135 -1.96 12.32 -1.10
CA HIS A 135 -1.66 13.58 -1.77
C HIS A 135 -0.17 13.63 -2.08
N ASN A 136 0.17 13.73 -3.36
CA ASN A 136 1.54 13.95 -3.80
C ASN A 136 1.90 15.44 -3.69
N VAL A 137 2.69 15.79 -2.67
CA VAL A 137 3.21 17.14 -2.44
C VAL A 137 4.60 17.34 -3.06
N GLY A 138 5.16 16.30 -3.68
CA GLY A 138 6.46 16.34 -4.34
C GLY A 138 6.43 16.97 -5.72
N SER A 139 7.60 16.96 -6.35
CA SER A 139 7.81 17.47 -7.71
C SER A 139 7.82 16.37 -8.78
N LYS A 140 7.82 15.09 -8.38
CA LYS A 140 7.87 13.94 -9.28
C LYS A 140 6.60 13.09 -9.21
N PRO A 141 6.21 12.42 -10.31
CA PRO A 141 5.11 11.45 -10.27
C PRO A 141 5.47 10.27 -9.37
N VAL A 142 4.49 9.77 -8.62
CA VAL A 142 4.60 8.54 -7.84
C VAL A 142 4.02 7.40 -8.66
N THR A 143 4.86 6.42 -8.98
CA THR A 143 4.49 5.24 -9.78
C THR A 143 4.42 3.96 -8.95
N LEU A 144 4.95 3.99 -7.72
CA LEU A 144 5.03 2.85 -6.81
C LEU A 144 4.63 3.27 -5.40
N TYR A 145 3.91 2.39 -4.71
CA TYR A 145 3.54 2.53 -3.30
C TYR A 145 3.99 1.33 -2.50
N TRP A 146 4.76 1.53 -1.43
CA TRP A 146 5.31 0.43 -0.64
C TRP A 146 4.37 0.02 0.49
N ILE A 147 4.16 -1.28 0.65
CA ILE A 147 3.46 -1.84 1.81
C ILE A 147 4.27 -2.97 2.46
N LYS A 148 3.99 -3.19 3.74
CA LYS A 148 4.51 -4.31 4.54
C LYS A 148 3.36 -5.06 5.18
N ILE A 149 3.40 -6.38 5.06
CA ILE A 149 2.52 -7.33 5.74
C ILE A 149 3.42 -8.13 6.68
N SER A 150 3.04 -8.27 7.95
CA SER A 150 3.85 -9.00 8.93
C SER A 150 2.99 -9.72 9.93
N SER A 151 3.30 -10.99 10.16
CA SER A 151 2.69 -11.82 11.19
C SER A 151 3.33 -11.54 12.55
N ASP A 152 2.83 -12.24 13.57
CA ASP A 152 3.52 -12.34 14.85
C ASP A 152 4.94 -12.90 14.66
N ASP A 153 5.91 -12.33 15.37
CA ASP A 153 7.30 -12.82 15.39
C ASP A 153 7.38 -14.18 16.12
N GLU A 154 6.42 -14.47 17.00
CA GLU A 154 6.30 -15.75 17.71
C GLU A 154 5.49 -16.81 16.92
N SER A 155 4.93 -16.44 15.76
CA SER A 155 4.18 -17.37 14.92
C SER A 155 5.08 -18.51 14.44
N LYS A 156 4.65 -19.75 14.68
CA LYS A 156 5.30 -20.94 14.12
C LYS A 156 4.88 -21.21 12.67
N SER A 157 3.88 -20.49 12.18
CA SER A 157 3.31 -20.63 10.85
C SER A 157 3.87 -19.55 9.94
N GLU A 158 4.31 -19.94 8.75
CA GLU A 158 4.77 -19.02 7.70
C GLU A 158 3.58 -18.30 7.05
N LEU A 159 3.76 -17.01 6.74
CA LEU A 159 2.88 -16.28 5.84
C LEU A 159 3.16 -16.74 4.40
N THR A 160 2.19 -17.36 3.74
CA THR A 160 2.32 -17.76 2.33
C THR A 160 1.48 -16.86 1.43
N TRP A 161 1.88 -16.67 0.17
CA TRP A 161 1.12 -15.84 -0.78
C TRP A 161 -0.29 -16.38 -1.05
N ASP A 162 -0.44 -17.70 -1.07
CA ASP A 162 -1.73 -18.37 -1.21
C ASP A 162 -2.69 -18.05 -0.05
N MET A 163 -2.16 -17.80 1.15
CA MET A 163 -2.96 -17.36 2.30
C MET A 163 -3.31 -15.88 2.23
N ILE A 164 -2.35 -15.05 1.78
CA ILE A 164 -2.46 -13.59 1.84
C ILE A 164 -3.57 -13.05 0.93
N ASP A 165 -3.79 -13.65 -0.24
CA ASP A 165 -4.78 -13.20 -1.23
C ASP A 165 -4.77 -11.66 -1.40
N LEU A 166 -3.59 -11.12 -1.70
CA LEU A 166 -3.38 -9.66 -1.76
C LEU A 166 -4.12 -9.06 -2.95
N GLN A 167 -5.02 -8.13 -2.66
CA GLN A 167 -5.70 -7.31 -3.64
C GLN A 167 -5.38 -5.83 -3.40
N ALA A 168 -5.29 -5.05 -4.48
CA ALA A 168 -5.02 -3.63 -4.41
C ALA A 168 -5.75 -2.88 -5.52
N SER A 169 -6.20 -1.66 -5.24
CA SER A 169 -6.86 -0.78 -6.20
C SER A 169 -6.55 0.70 -5.96
N CYS A 170 -6.70 1.51 -7.01
CA CYS A 170 -6.58 2.96 -7.02
C CYS A 170 -7.89 3.54 -7.58
N ASN A 171 -8.67 4.26 -6.75
CA ASN A 171 -10.02 4.73 -7.10
C ASN A 171 -10.95 3.62 -7.66
N GLY A 172 -10.78 2.38 -7.20
CA GLY A 172 -11.54 1.22 -7.67
C GLY A 172 -10.92 0.49 -8.88
N GLU A 173 -9.93 1.08 -9.55
CA GLU A 173 -9.18 0.41 -10.62
C GLU A 173 -8.15 -0.56 -10.02
N PRO A 174 -8.06 -1.82 -10.46
CA PRO A 174 -7.06 -2.76 -9.96
C PRO A 174 -5.64 -2.22 -10.10
N MET A 175 -4.78 -2.50 -9.13
CA MET A 175 -3.35 -2.18 -9.18
C MET A 175 -2.54 -3.47 -9.33
N ASP A 176 -1.62 -3.48 -10.29
CA ASP A 176 -0.56 -4.48 -10.32
C ASP A 176 0.31 -4.32 -9.07
N TRP A 177 0.88 -5.43 -8.61
CA TRP A 177 1.84 -5.40 -7.51
C TRP A 177 2.98 -6.38 -7.75
N ARG A 178 4.12 -6.11 -7.13
CA ARG A 178 5.30 -6.99 -7.20
C ARG A 178 5.97 -7.13 -5.85
N ILE A 179 6.52 -8.31 -5.62
CA ILE A 179 7.27 -8.63 -4.41
C ILE A 179 8.55 -7.80 -4.38
N ALA A 180 8.77 -7.09 -3.27
CA ALA A 180 10.00 -6.38 -2.96
C ALA A 180 10.94 -7.27 -2.13
N GLN A 181 10.38 -7.91 -1.11
CA GLN A 181 11.09 -8.83 -0.24
C GLN A 181 10.10 -9.87 0.29
N ASP A 182 10.56 -11.11 0.35
CA ASP A 182 9.79 -12.25 0.84
C ASP A 182 10.54 -12.96 1.96
N GLN A 183 10.00 -12.88 3.18
CA GLN A 183 10.48 -13.60 4.35
C GLN A 183 9.32 -14.36 5.01
N PRO A 184 9.58 -15.42 5.80
CA PRO A 184 8.52 -16.25 6.37
C PRO A 184 7.46 -15.49 7.19
N THR A 185 7.87 -14.47 7.95
CA THR A 185 6.97 -13.67 8.80
C THR A 185 6.72 -12.26 8.27
N VAL A 186 7.38 -11.87 7.18
CA VAL A 186 7.32 -10.52 6.62
C VAL A 186 7.29 -10.55 5.11
N LYS A 187 6.24 -9.96 4.53
CA LYS A 187 6.18 -9.66 3.09
C LYS A 187 6.26 -8.17 2.85
N GLN A 188 7.07 -7.78 1.87
CA GLN A 188 7.14 -6.40 1.39
C GLN A 188 6.75 -6.36 -0.07
N VAL A 189 5.88 -5.43 -0.43
CA VAL A 189 5.26 -5.36 -1.76
C VAL A 189 5.27 -3.93 -2.27
N TRP A 190 5.56 -3.78 -3.56
CA TRP A 190 5.29 -2.55 -4.30
C TRP A 190 3.93 -2.67 -4.98
N LEU A 191 2.96 -1.87 -4.57
CA LEU A 191 1.77 -1.60 -5.37
C LEU A 191 2.17 -0.63 -6.47
N MET A 192 1.70 -0.87 -7.69
CA MET A 192 2.09 -0.09 -8.86
C MET A 192 0.90 0.74 -9.31
N PHE A 193 1.11 2.02 -9.59
CA PHE A 193 0.11 2.90 -10.19
C PHE A 193 -0.04 2.56 -11.68
N ARG A 194 -0.40 1.31 -11.97
CA ARG A 194 -0.68 0.73 -13.28
C ARG A 194 -1.46 -0.57 -13.08
N ASN A 195 -2.07 -1.05 -14.16
CA ASN A 195 -2.59 -2.41 -14.28
C ASN A 195 -2.03 -3.06 -15.56
N GLY A 196 -2.54 -4.23 -15.92
CA GLY A 196 -2.18 -4.93 -17.15
C GLY A 196 -2.45 -4.16 -18.44
N ASP A 197 -3.28 -3.11 -18.40
CA ASP A 197 -3.75 -2.38 -19.56
C ASP A 197 -3.09 -1.00 -19.72
N TYR A 198 -2.89 -0.25 -18.62
CA TYR A 198 -2.34 1.11 -18.65
C TYR A 198 -1.72 1.54 -17.31
N GLU A 199 -0.90 2.60 -17.38
CA GLU A 199 -0.34 3.27 -16.19
C GLU A 199 -1.18 4.48 -15.77
N PHE A 200 -1.27 4.71 -14.47
CA PHE A 200 -1.97 5.83 -13.85
C PHE A 200 -1.17 6.46 -12.69
N PRO A 201 0.06 6.98 -12.94
CA PRO A 201 0.89 7.57 -11.90
C PRO A 201 0.18 8.68 -11.13
N LEU A 202 0.44 8.80 -9.83
CA LEU A 202 -0.03 9.91 -9.02
C LEU A 202 0.90 11.11 -9.21
N TYR A 203 0.49 12.11 -9.99
CA TYR A 203 1.36 13.23 -10.33
C TYR A 203 1.43 14.30 -9.21
N PRO A 204 2.45 15.19 -9.25
CA PRO A 204 2.55 16.32 -8.34
C PRO A 204 1.25 17.10 -8.21
N GLY A 205 0.83 17.36 -6.98
CA GLY A 205 -0.40 18.06 -6.63
C GLY A 205 -1.68 17.24 -6.75
N GLU A 206 -1.63 15.99 -7.22
CA GLU A 206 -2.84 15.17 -7.32
C GLU A 206 -3.17 14.45 -6.00
N ARG A 207 -4.43 14.03 -5.89
CA ARG A 207 -4.89 13.15 -4.82
C ARG A 207 -5.56 11.93 -5.39
N THR A 208 -5.48 10.83 -4.66
CA THR A 208 -6.15 9.58 -5.03
C THR A 208 -6.44 8.72 -3.80
N TRP A 209 -7.45 7.87 -3.90
CA TRP A 209 -7.62 6.77 -2.95
C TRP A 209 -6.86 5.55 -3.45
N ILE A 210 -6.04 4.98 -2.58
CA ILE A 210 -5.61 3.59 -2.73
C ILE A 210 -6.30 2.73 -1.67
N GLU A 211 -6.55 1.48 -2.03
CA GLU A 211 -7.06 0.46 -1.14
C GLU A 211 -6.26 -0.82 -1.36
N TYR A 212 -5.90 -1.50 -0.28
CA TYR A 212 -5.37 -2.85 -0.36
C TYR A 212 -5.93 -3.71 0.75
N SER A 213 -6.21 -4.96 0.41
CA SER A 213 -6.73 -5.96 1.33
C SER A 213 -5.93 -7.23 1.25
N TYR A 214 -5.84 -7.92 2.38
CA TYR A 214 -5.18 -9.21 2.48
C TYR A 214 -5.76 -9.99 3.65
N THR A 215 -5.63 -11.31 3.57
CA THR A 215 -6.19 -12.26 4.53
C THR A 215 -5.07 -12.97 5.26
N VAL A 216 -5.22 -13.20 6.57
CA VAL A 216 -4.31 -14.07 7.32
C VAL A 216 -5.10 -14.94 8.28
N ALA A 217 -4.76 -16.22 8.36
CA ALA A 217 -5.37 -17.13 9.31
C ALA A 217 -5.03 -16.76 10.76
N GLU A 218 -5.97 -17.03 11.68
CA GLU A 218 -5.80 -16.71 13.11
C GLU A 218 -4.49 -17.27 13.69
N GLY A 219 -4.17 -18.53 13.38
CA GLY A 219 -2.98 -19.23 13.87
C GLY A 219 -1.65 -18.72 13.32
N THR A 220 -1.68 -17.75 12.38
CA THR A 220 -0.48 -17.15 11.79
C THR A 220 -0.29 -15.69 12.26
N TRP A 221 -1.36 -14.92 12.45
CA TRP A 221 -1.25 -13.47 12.70
C TRP A 221 -1.11 -13.09 14.18
N GLY A 222 -1.66 -13.89 15.10
CA GLY A 222 -1.78 -13.52 16.52
C GLY A 222 -2.97 -12.59 16.79
N HIS A 223 -3.15 -12.19 18.06
CA HIS A 223 -4.28 -11.34 18.51
C HIS A 223 -3.89 -9.86 18.63
N TRP A 224 -3.35 -9.30 17.54
CA TRP A 224 -3.00 -7.88 17.48
C TRP A 224 -3.14 -7.30 16.06
N PHE A 225 -3.32 -5.98 16.01
CA PHE A 225 -3.33 -5.21 14.76
C PHE A 225 -2.56 -3.90 14.97
N GLN A 226 -1.66 -3.54 14.06
CA GLN A 226 -0.79 -2.39 14.23
C GLN A 226 -0.74 -1.49 13.00
N ARG A 227 -0.87 -0.17 13.22
CA ARG A 227 -0.57 0.85 12.21
C ARG A 227 0.65 1.67 12.62
N ALA A 228 1.71 1.58 11.83
CA ALA A 228 2.89 2.43 11.95
C ALA A 228 2.79 3.62 11.00
N ILE A 229 2.90 4.83 11.54
CA ILE A 229 2.78 6.08 10.79
C ILE A 229 4.14 6.43 10.20
N ARG A 230 4.35 6.04 8.95
CA ARG A 230 5.61 6.28 8.23
C ARG A 230 5.57 7.50 7.32
N LEU A 231 4.37 7.97 6.98
CA LEU A 231 4.14 9.16 6.19
C LEU A 231 3.43 10.23 7.03
N PRO A 232 3.63 11.52 6.74
CA PRO A 232 2.80 12.58 7.31
C PRO A 232 1.32 12.23 7.12
N THR A 233 0.61 11.98 8.23
CA THR A 233 -0.78 11.52 8.20
C THR A 233 -1.66 12.52 8.94
N ARG A 234 -2.73 13.00 8.32
CA ARG A 234 -3.61 14.04 8.90
C ARG A 234 -4.71 13.45 9.78
N TYR A 235 -5.16 12.25 9.45
CA TYR A 235 -6.23 11.58 10.17
C TYR A 235 -6.10 10.06 10.01
N LEU A 236 -6.24 9.34 11.12
CA LEU A 236 -6.29 7.89 11.16
C LEU A 236 -7.60 7.44 11.81
N SER A 237 -8.24 6.45 11.19
CA SER A 237 -9.28 5.66 11.83
C SER A 237 -8.90 4.18 11.81
N ILE A 238 -9.17 3.48 12.92
CA ILE A 238 -8.96 2.04 13.03
C ILE A 238 -10.25 1.37 13.47
N ARG A 239 -10.74 0.41 12.66
CA ARG A 239 -11.93 -0.39 12.93
C ARG A 239 -11.56 -1.85 13.14
N LEU A 240 -11.95 -2.43 14.26
CA LEU A 240 -11.88 -3.89 14.48
C LEU A 240 -13.29 -4.45 14.59
N ARG A 241 -13.56 -5.53 13.86
CA ARG A 241 -14.87 -6.21 13.86
C ARG A 241 -14.70 -7.68 14.22
N PHE A 242 -15.48 -8.14 15.18
CA PHE A 242 -15.47 -9.52 15.66
C PHE A 242 -16.91 -10.05 15.86
N PRO A 243 -17.13 -11.36 15.72
CA PRO A 243 -18.38 -11.99 16.11
C PRO A 243 -18.66 -11.83 17.60
N ALA A 244 -19.85 -11.36 17.95
CA ALA A 244 -20.26 -11.04 19.32
C ALA A 244 -20.23 -12.26 20.25
N HIS A 245 -20.53 -13.45 19.72
CA HIS A 245 -20.55 -14.70 20.48
C HIS A 245 -19.16 -15.14 20.99
N LEU A 246 -18.07 -14.56 20.49
CA LEU A 246 -16.72 -14.81 20.98
C LEU A 246 -16.36 -13.97 22.20
N GLU A 247 -17.24 -13.04 22.59
CA GLU A 247 -17.06 -12.10 23.71
C GLU A 247 -15.69 -11.41 23.66
N PRO A 248 -15.41 -10.59 22.61
CA PRO A 248 -14.10 -9.98 22.43
C PRO A 248 -13.86 -8.88 23.47
N ARG A 249 -12.70 -8.92 24.11
CA ARG A 249 -12.15 -7.78 24.86
C ARG A 249 -11.05 -7.15 24.04
N VAL A 250 -11.16 -5.84 23.77
CA VAL A 250 -10.25 -5.13 22.88
C VAL A 250 -9.68 -3.89 23.58
N TRP A 251 -8.37 -3.68 23.44
CA TRP A 251 -7.67 -2.50 23.95
C TRP A 251 -6.57 -2.07 22.98
N GLY A 252 -5.97 -0.90 23.21
CA GLY A 252 -4.88 -0.44 22.37
C GLY A 252 -3.85 0.39 23.12
N THR A 253 -2.66 0.45 22.55
CA THR A 253 -1.51 1.21 23.00
C THR A 253 -0.93 2.07 21.88
N GLU A 254 -0.27 3.16 22.27
CA GLU A 254 0.51 4.04 21.42
C GLU A 254 1.98 3.99 21.84
N THR A 255 2.86 3.79 20.86
CA THR A 255 4.29 4.04 20.99
C THR A 255 4.68 5.18 20.06
N SER A 256 5.19 6.28 20.61
CA SER A 256 5.68 7.46 19.91
C SER A 256 6.94 7.99 20.60
N MET A 257 7.47 9.14 20.17
CA MET A 257 8.60 9.77 20.87
C MET A 257 8.22 10.20 22.30
N THR A 258 6.95 10.50 22.55
CA THR A 258 6.44 11.03 23.82
C THR A 258 5.67 10.00 24.66
N ALA A 259 5.42 8.80 24.11
CA ALA A 259 4.68 7.73 24.78
C ALA A 259 5.35 6.40 24.50
N ASP A 260 5.70 5.64 25.53
CA ASP A 260 6.26 4.30 25.37
C ASP A 260 5.24 3.25 25.83
N GLY A 261 4.43 2.78 24.88
CA GLY A 261 3.41 1.74 25.13
C GLY A 261 2.24 2.20 26.00
N ALA A 262 1.97 3.50 26.06
CA ALA A 262 0.86 4.06 26.83
C ALA A 262 -0.49 3.64 26.22
N PRO A 263 -1.57 3.50 27.01
CA PRO A 263 -2.91 3.27 26.47
C PRO A 263 -3.31 4.35 25.46
N LEU A 264 -4.11 3.99 24.44
CA LEU A 264 -4.64 4.97 23.50
C LEU A 264 -5.46 6.03 24.25
N ALA A 265 -5.14 7.31 23.99
CA ALA A 265 -5.80 8.42 24.66
C ALA A 265 -7.31 8.50 24.38
N ALA A 266 -7.74 8.08 23.19
CA ALA A 266 -9.15 8.03 22.81
C ALA A 266 -9.77 6.66 23.15
N ASN A 267 -10.90 6.69 23.87
CA ASN A 267 -11.73 5.50 24.03
C ASN A 267 -12.38 5.12 22.68
N PRO A 268 -12.46 3.83 22.34
CA PRO A 268 -13.16 3.40 21.14
C PRO A 268 -14.65 3.71 21.24
N ARG A 269 -15.26 4.03 20.10
CA ARG A 269 -16.70 3.88 19.94
C ARG A 269 -16.99 2.41 19.68
N VAL A 270 -17.90 1.84 20.46
CA VAL A 270 -18.31 0.44 20.33
C VAL A 270 -19.73 0.38 19.80
N THR A 271 -19.95 -0.36 18.72
CA THR A 271 -21.28 -0.55 18.13
C THR A 271 -21.56 -2.04 17.92
N HIS A 272 -22.83 -2.40 17.97
CA HIS A 272 -23.29 -3.78 17.77
C HIS A 272 -24.18 -3.80 16.53
N SER A 273 -23.92 -4.73 15.62
CA SER A 273 -24.74 -4.94 14.43
C SER A 273 -25.88 -5.91 14.71
N SER A 274 -26.95 -5.84 13.92
CA SER A 274 -28.03 -6.82 13.91
C SER A 274 -27.57 -8.22 13.49
N GLU A 275 -26.44 -8.32 12.78
CA GLU A 275 -25.87 -9.58 12.29
C GLU A 275 -24.98 -10.29 13.33
N GLY A 276 -24.94 -9.79 14.57
CA GLY A 276 -24.20 -10.43 15.66
C GLY A 276 -22.69 -10.13 15.65
N GLU A 277 -22.28 -9.01 15.07
CA GLU A 277 -20.90 -8.50 15.11
C GLU A 277 -20.79 -7.29 16.04
N VAL A 278 -19.64 -7.15 16.71
CA VAL A 278 -19.27 -5.98 17.50
C VAL A 278 -18.11 -5.25 16.80
N GLU A 279 -18.24 -3.93 16.63
CA GLU A 279 -17.23 -3.06 16.04
C GLU A 279 -16.65 -2.12 17.10
N TRP A 280 -15.32 -2.01 17.13
CA TRP A 280 -14.58 -0.97 17.84
C TRP A 280 -13.96 0.00 16.84
N LEU A 281 -14.24 1.29 17.00
CA LEU A 281 -13.69 2.37 16.18
C LEU A 281 -12.85 3.33 17.03
N TRP A 282 -11.57 3.44 16.71
CA TRP A 282 -10.71 4.52 17.18
C TRP A 282 -10.54 5.57 16.09
N GLU A 283 -10.60 6.84 16.50
CA GLU A 283 -10.26 7.98 15.66
C GLU A 283 -9.07 8.69 16.29
N VAL A 284 -8.01 8.89 15.51
CA VAL A 284 -6.79 9.57 15.93
C VAL A 284 -6.60 10.77 14.99
N PRO A 285 -7.05 11.97 15.38
CA PRO A 285 -6.73 13.19 14.66
C PRO A 285 -5.23 13.46 14.75
N GLN A 286 -4.60 13.82 13.61
CA GLN A 286 -3.19 14.21 13.54
C GLN A 286 -2.22 13.23 14.24
N PRO A 287 -2.22 11.94 13.86
CA PRO A 287 -1.32 10.96 14.45
C PRO A 287 0.15 11.37 14.25
N GLN A 288 0.99 11.14 15.27
CA GLN A 288 2.38 11.59 15.22
C GLN A 288 3.18 10.77 14.18
N LEU A 289 4.08 11.43 13.44
CA LEU A 289 5.01 10.75 12.54
C LEU A 289 5.90 9.80 13.36
N ASN A 290 6.11 8.59 12.84
CA ASN A 290 6.80 7.47 13.49
C ASN A 290 6.07 6.82 14.66
N ALA A 291 4.86 7.27 15.03
CA ALA A 291 4.05 6.59 16.03
C ALA A 291 3.57 5.21 15.54
N ARG A 292 3.31 4.33 16.50
CA ARG A 292 2.73 3.00 16.29
C ARG A 292 1.49 2.89 17.17
N TYR A 293 0.35 2.67 16.53
CA TYR A 293 -0.91 2.39 17.19
C TYR A 293 -1.12 0.87 17.13
N ARG A 294 -1.04 0.20 18.28
CA ARG A 294 -1.17 -1.26 18.38
C ARG A 294 -2.40 -1.62 19.18
N LEU A 295 -3.26 -2.43 18.59
CA LEU A 295 -4.50 -2.89 19.16
C LEU A 295 -4.36 -4.37 19.46
N HIS A 296 -4.94 -4.80 20.56
CA HIS A 296 -4.90 -6.16 21.06
C HIS A 296 -6.31 -6.62 21.42
N TRP A 297 -6.54 -7.92 21.35
CA TRP A 297 -7.79 -8.50 21.81
C TRP A 297 -7.59 -9.88 22.45
N GLN A 298 -8.62 -10.31 23.16
CA GLN A 298 -8.78 -11.67 23.67
C GLN A 298 -10.24 -12.09 23.52
N PHE A 299 -10.47 -13.37 23.20
CA PHE A 299 -11.81 -13.97 23.16
C PHE A 299 -12.08 -14.69 24.46
N GLN A 300 -13.16 -14.30 25.16
CA GLN A 300 -13.54 -14.94 26.43
C GLN A 300 -14.44 -16.18 26.21
N GLY A 301 -15.16 -16.22 25.08
CA GLY A 301 -16.07 -17.34 24.74
C GLY A 301 -15.37 -18.62 24.29
N ARG A 302 -14.04 -18.61 24.10
CA ARG A 302 -13.22 -19.80 23.86
C ARG A 302 -12.49 -20.12 25.15
N GLY A 303 -12.90 -21.18 25.85
CA GLY A 303 -12.15 -21.67 27.01
C GLY A 303 -10.66 -21.84 26.66
N GLU A 304 -9.77 -21.44 27.57
CA GLU A 304 -8.34 -21.66 27.39
C GLU A 304 -8.09 -23.13 27.02
N PRO A 305 -7.23 -23.43 26.03
CA PRO A 305 -6.65 -24.77 25.97
C PRO A 305 -5.85 -24.92 27.26
N GLU A 306 -6.39 -25.74 28.17
CA GLU A 306 -5.77 -26.10 29.43
C GLU A 306 -4.26 -26.33 29.20
N PRO A 307 -3.36 -25.64 29.92
CA PRO A 307 -1.95 -25.90 29.77
C PRO A 307 -1.78 -27.38 30.10
N ARG A 308 -1.41 -28.19 29.11
CA ARG A 308 -1.05 -29.60 29.33
C ARG A 308 0.00 -29.60 30.42
N SER A 309 -0.43 -29.97 31.62
CA SER A 309 0.44 -30.15 32.77
C SER A 309 1.41 -31.26 32.38
N GLY A 310 2.57 -30.83 31.88
CA GLY A 310 3.73 -31.69 31.76
C GLY A 310 3.98 -32.21 33.16
N ARG A 311 3.65 -33.49 33.37
CA ARG A 311 4.07 -34.27 34.53
C ARG A 311 5.49 -33.84 34.87
N ALA A 312 5.65 -33.26 36.05
CA ALA A 312 6.95 -33.11 36.68
C ALA A 312 7.57 -34.51 36.72
N VAL A 313 8.57 -34.73 35.86
CA VAL A 313 9.47 -35.87 36.01
C VAL A 313 10.33 -35.52 37.20
N ASP A 314 9.97 -36.16 38.31
CA ASP A 314 10.71 -36.19 39.56
C ASP A 314 12.17 -36.55 39.24
N ARG A 315 13.08 -35.60 39.46
CA ARG A 315 14.51 -35.73 39.19
C ARG A 315 15.17 -35.94 40.55
N PRO A 316 15.67 -37.14 40.89
CA PRO A 316 16.33 -37.33 42.16
C PRO A 316 17.72 -36.68 42.12
N ASP A 317 17.96 -35.95 43.19
CA ASP A 317 19.20 -35.29 43.58
C ASP A 317 20.32 -36.32 43.79
N ARG A 318 21.49 -36.06 43.18
CA ARG A 318 22.77 -36.70 43.50
C ARG A 318 23.93 -35.73 43.19
N THR A 319 24.33 -35.00 44.22
CA THR A 319 25.73 -34.71 44.60
C THR A 319 26.54 -36.03 44.56
N GLU A 320 27.75 -36.17 44.01
CA GLU A 320 29.07 -35.50 44.13
C GLU A 320 30.05 -36.37 43.23
N PRO A 321 31.40 -36.20 43.17
CA PRO A 321 32.27 -35.02 43.25
C PRO A 321 33.32 -34.96 42.09
N THR A 322 34.12 -33.89 42.11
CA THR A 322 35.34 -33.61 41.32
C THR A 322 36.39 -34.73 41.26
N GLU A 323 36.99 -34.94 40.09
CA GLU A 323 38.41 -35.33 39.99
C GLU A 323 39.04 -34.88 38.65
N ARG A 324 40.28 -34.40 38.75
CA ARG A 324 41.15 -33.96 37.66
C ARG A 324 41.81 -35.17 36.99
N GLY A 325 42.05 -35.10 35.68
CA GLY A 325 42.92 -36.02 34.97
C GLY A 325 43.22 -35.53 33.56
N ASP A 326 44.49 -35.20 33.34
CA ASP A 326 45.12 -34.65 32.16
C ASP A 326 45.35 -35.71 31.05
N HIS A 327 45.64 -35.20 29.84
CA HIS A 327 46.35 -35.79 28.70
C HIS A 327 45.55 -36.31 27.48
N GLY A 328 45.65 -35.53 26.40
CA GLY A 328 46.53 -35.93 25.29
C GLY A 328 45.88 -36.45 24.01
N GLY A 329 46.00 -35.68 22.93
CA GLY A 329 46.38 -36.27 21.64
C GLY A 329 45.39 -36.20 20.46
N ARG A 330 45.75 -35.32 19.51
CA ARG A 330 45.78 -35.52 18.05
C ARG A 330 44.47 -35.64 17.22
N SER A 331 44.35 -34.66 16.32
CA SER A 331 44.28 -34.78 14.86
C SER A 331 43.15 -35.63 14.23
N GLY A 332 42.27 -34.94 13.50
CA GLY A 332 41.38 -35.58 12.52
C GLY A 332 40.70 -34.58 11.59
N VAL A 333 41.41 -34.14 10.55
CA VAL A 333 40.86 -33.47 9.37
C VAL A 333 39.81 -34.37 8.71
N ARG A 334 38.59 -33.88 8.45
CA ARG A 334 37.77 -34.34 7.32
C ARG A 334 36.99 -33.21 6.65
N ARG A 335 37.07 -33.28 5.32
CA ARG A 335 36.60 -32.38 4.27
C ARG A 335 35.09 -32.48 4.03
N SER A 336 34.54 -31.36 3.57
CA SER A 336 33.66 -31.16 2.40
C SER A 336 32.51 -32.15 2.10
N ALA A 337 31.31 -31.60 1.91
CA ALA A 337 30.52 -31.84 0.70
C ALA A 337 29.54 -30.68 0.42
N LEU A 338 29.77 -29.99 -0.70
CA LEU A 338 28.75 -29.27 -1.46
C LEU A 338 27.66 -30.25 -1.91
N ASN A 339 26.41 -29.79 -2.03
CA ASN A 339 25.68 -30.07 -3.27
C ASN A 339 24.66 -28.97 -3.61
N ARG A 340 24.96 -28.25 -4.69
CA ARG A 340 24.04 -27.39 -5.45
C ARG A 340 23.24 -28.29 -6.40
N ARG A 341 21.94 -28.06 -6.56
CA ARG A 341 21.24 -28.37 -7.82
C ARG A 341 20.34 -27.21 -8.23
N ARG A 342 20.61 -26.73 -9.44
CA ARG A 342 19.84 -25.76 -10.24
C ARG A 342 18.84 -26.51 -11.14
N PRO A 343 17.86 -25.81 -11.75
CA PRO A 343 16.62 -26.39 -12.28
C PRO A 343 16.73 -26.86 -13.73
N ALA A 344 15.79 -27.72 -14.13
CA ALA A 344 15.58 -28.14 -15.51
C ALA A 344 14.60 -27.20 -16.22
N VAL A 345 15.03 -26.72 -17.39
CA VAL A 345 14.21 -26.12 -18.44
C VAL A 345 13.72 -27.26 -19.33
N VAL A 346 12.45 -27.27 -19.71
CA VAL A 346 11.94 -28.01 -20.88
C VAL A 346 11.05 -27.06 -21.68
N GLN A 347 11.16 -27.25 -23.00
CA GLN A 347 10.86 -26.42 -24.15
C GLN A 347 9.44 -25.89 -24.30
#